data_AF-A0A916JQK7-F1
#
_entry.id   AF-A0A916JQK7-F1
#
_cell.length_a   1.000
_cell.length_b   1.000
_cell.length_c   1.000
_cell.angle_alpha   90.00
_cell.angle_beta   90.00
_cell.angle_gamma   90.00
#
_symmetry.space_group_name_H-M   'P 1'
#
loop_
_entity.id
_entity.type
_entity.pdbx_description
1 polymer ?
#
loop_
_entity_poly.entity_id
_entity_poly.type
_entity_poly.pdbx_seq_one_letter_code
_entity_poly.pdbx_strand_id
1 'polypeptide(L)'
;MTFLMEIKKSTWIVMLLTILLVLSSCGKEQPPVMEEAEEPCDCATEVSAEFLMEELTTPIPSLTKYTETDTIFKGKNVRFTALEENAEYTWYLGAEVVTDQQITRYFDDVLAGTNHTISLAVQKTPNTNCLPNDDGYDSISKTLHVSNLPIYNSPDAILGPVEGDFRVKSAHLPDSFDIHIDVTYQVGDVYFNIENYDGLGSNCIQQARPTGSNYRQMFGFYGVSTMQCDAMQGDVHIRMDGIVEMDFTFFNPNDPNYVERQYLGRKL
;
A
#
# COMPACT_ATOMS: atom_id res chain seq x y z
N MET A 1 79.56 14.68 -51.41
CA MET A 1 79.01 14.35 -50.07
C MET A 1 78.25 15.57 -49.55
N THR A 2 77.12 15.92 -50.19
CA THR A 2 76.29 17.09 -49.79
C THR A 2 74.85 17.01 -50.29
N PHE A 3 74.50 16.07 -51.18
CA PHE A 3 73.14 15.95 -51.75
C PHE A 3 72.21 14.99 -51.00
N LEU A 4 72.73 14.01 -50.26
CA LEU A 4 71.94 13.00 -49.56
C LEU A 4 71.45 13.44 -48.16
N MET A 5 71.95 14.57 -47.65
CA MET A 5 71.64 15.02 -46.28
C MET A 5 70.47 16.02 -46.20
N GLU A 6 70.06 16.65 -47.31
CA GLU A 6 68.90 17.55 -47.34
C GLU A 6 67.56 16.81 -47.48
N ILE A 7 67.55 15.67 -48.19
CA ILE A 7 66.31 14.91 -48.45
C ILE A 7 65.73 14.32 -47.15
N LYS A 8 66.60 13.92 -46.20
CA LYS A 8 66.19 13.34 -44.90
C LYS A 8 65.62 14.36 -43.92
N LYS A 9 66.06 15.62 -43.96
CA LYS A 9 65.49 16.70 -43.13
C LYS A 9 64.13 17.16 -43.65
N SER A 10 63.94 17.18 -44.97
CA SER A 10 62.67 17.56 -45.59
C SER A 10 61.55 16.54 -45.30
N THR A 11 61.85 15.23 -45.31
CA THR A 11 60.85 14.19 -45.01
C THR A 11 60.41 14.18 -43.56
N TRP A 12 61.32 14.46 -42.60
CA TRP A 12 60.95 14.54 -41.18
C TRP A 12 60.07 15.76 -40.87
N ILE A 13 60.33 16.90 -41.52
CA ILE A 13 59.50 18.11 -41.34
C ILE A 13 58.10 17.91 -41.92
N VAL A 14 57.97 17.27 -43.10
CA VAL A 14 56.66 16.98 -43.71
C VAL A 14 55.87 15.96 -42.88
N MET A 15 56.53 14.97 -42.28
CA MET A 15 55.87 13.97 -41.42
C MET A 15 55.42 14.56 -40.07
N LEU A 16 56.19 15.49 -39.50
CA LEU A 16 55.81 16.19 -38.27
C LEU A 16 54.67 17.21 -38.50
N LEU A 17 54.65 17.88 -39.66
CA LEU A 17 53.57 18.81 -40.03
C LEU A 17 52.25 18.07 -40.30
N THR A 18 52.30 16.88 -40.90
CA THR A 18 51.09 16.07 -41.16
C THR A 18 50.49 15.52 -39.87
N ILE A 19 51.29 15.15 -38.87
CA ILE A 19 50.80 14.72 -37.55
C ILE A 19 50.15 15.89 -36.78
N LEU A 20 50.70 17.09 -36.86
CA LEU A 20 50.11 18.28 -36.23
C LEU A 20 48.78 18.74 -36.90
N LEU A 21 48.64 18.54 -38.21
CA LEU A 21 47.40 18.81 -38.96
C LEU A 21 46.29 17.78 -38.66
N VAL A 22 46.62 16.54 -38.31
CA VAL A 22 45.63 15.53 -37.91
C VAL A 22 45.16 15.76 -36.46
N LEU A 23 46.03 16.23 -35.57
CA LEU A 23 45.66 16.55 -34.18
C LEU A 23 44.83 17.83 -34.03
N SER A 24 44.84 18.72 -35.03
CA SER A 24 44.04 19.95 -35.04
C SER A 24 42.70 19.82 -35.80
N SER A 25 42.42 18.65 -36.39
CA SER A 25 41.16 18.37 -37.11
C SER A 25 40.05 17.76 -36.23
N CYS A 26 40.28 17.55 -34.94
CA CYS A 26 39.24 17.08 -34.02
C CYS A 26 38.66 18.22 -33.18
N GLY A 27 38.32 19.32 -33.86
CA GLY A 27 37.46 20.38 -33.36
C GLY A 27 36.14 20.35 -34.13
N LYS A 28 35.42 19.24 -34.08
CA LYS A 28 33.97 19.31 -34.30
C LYS A 28 33.38 19.67 -32.96
N GLU A 29 32.89 20.89 -32.84
CA GLU A 29 31.84 21.21 -31.88
C GLU A 29 30.83 20.07 -31.97
N GLN A 30 30.80 19.23 -30.93
CA GLN A 30 29.66 18.34 -30.78
C GLN A 30 28.46 19.28 -30.63
N PRO A 31 27.41 19.15 -31.47
CA PRO A 31 26.15 19.77 -31.10
C PRO A 31 25.85 19.31 -29.66
N PRO A 32 25.31 20.18 -28.79
CA PRO A 32 24.89 19.73 -27.48
C PRO A 32 24.09 18.46 -27.70
N VAL A 33 24.56 17.36 -27.11
CA VAL A 33 23.77 16.14 -27.04
C VAL A 33 22.50 16.60 -26.37
N MET A 34 21.44 16.79 -27.15
CA MET A 34 20.11 16.89 -26.59
C MET A 34 19.93 15.56 -25.88
N GLU A 35 20.09 15.61 -24.56
CA GLU A 35 19.77 14.52 -23.64
C GLU A 35 18.24 14.36 -23.53
N GLU A 36 17.52 14.65 -24.61
CA GLU A 36 16.17 14.17 -24.82
C GLU A 36 16.32 12.91 -25.66
N ALA A 37 16.79 11.84 -25.02
CA ALA A 37 16.31 10.54 -25.44
C ALA A 37 14.79 10.65 -25.36
N GLU A 38 14.12 10.66 -26.51
CA GLU A 38 12.66 10.53 -26.57
C GLU A 38 12.31 9.25 -25.81
N GLU A 39 11.97 9.39 -24.54
CA GLU A 39 11.38 8.31 -23.74
C GLU A 39 10.20 7.80 -24.57
N PRO A 40 10.16 6.51 -24.91
CA PRO A 40 9.08 5.97 -25.72
C PRO A 40 7.73 6.34 -25.08
N CYS A 41 6.88 7.05 -25.82
CA CYS A 41 5.59 7.52 -25.30
C CYS A 41 4.63 6.40 -24.89
N ASP A 42 4.97 5.14 -25.18
CA ASP A 42 4.21 3.94 -24.82
C ASP A 42 4.01 3.78 -23.30
N CYS A 43 4.87 4.39 -22.47
CA CYS A 43 4.76 4.37 -21.01
C CYS A 43 4.32 5.71 -20.40
N ALA A 44 4.03 6.73 -21.22
CA ALA A 44 3.63 8.04 -20.72
C ALA A 44 2.20 7.98 -20.16
N THR A 45 2.02 8.43 -18.92
CA THR A 45 0.71 8.59 -18.27
C THR A 45 0.51 10.05 -17.90
N GLU A 46 -0.74 10.51 -17.97
CA GLU A 46 -1.12 11.83 -17.46
C GLU A 46 -0.81 11.92 -15.95
N VAL A 47 -0.59 13.14 -15.45
CA VAL A 47 -0.44 13.39 -14.01
C VAL A 47 -1.69 12.90 -13.28
N SER A 48 -1.51 12.20 -12.17
CA SER A 48 -2.62 11.69 -11.37
C SER A 48 -2.59 12.25 -9.95
N ALA A 49 -3.75 12.65 -9.44
CA ALA A 49 -3.97 12.96 -8.04
C ALA A 49 -4.51 11.78 -7.24
N GLU A 50 -4.44 10.55 -7.77
CA GLU A 50 -4.86 9.37 -7.03
C GLU A 50 -4.06 9.16 -5.74
N PHE A 51 -4.78 8.78 -4.68
CA PHE A 51 -4.18 8.57 -3.37
C PHE A 51 -4.86 7.48 -2.55
N LEU A 52 -4.11 6.92 -1.60
CA LEU A 52 -4.59 5.94 -0.63
C LEU A 52 -4.98 6.62 0.69
N MET A 53 -6.03 6.09 1.33
CA MET A 53 -6.41 6.41 2.71
C MET A 53 -6.28 5.12 3.52
N GLU A 54 -5.41 5.11 4.51
CA GLU A 54 -5.11 3.89 5.28
C GLU A 54 -5.27 4.11 6.77
N GLU A 55 -6.11 3.30 7.43
CA GLU A 55 -6.27 3.33 8.88
C GLU A 55 -5.11 2.60 9.58
N LEU A 56 -4.57 3.22 10.62
CA LEU A 56 -3.53 2.64 11.45
C LEU A 56 -4.15 1.86 12.62
N THR A 57 -3.66 0.65 12.86
CA THR A 57 -4.04 -0.12 14.07
C THR A 57 -3.60 0.58 15.36
N THR A 58 -2.38 1.10 15.38
CA THR A 58 -1.72 1.76 16.52
C THR A 58 -0.74 2.84 16.02
N PRO A 59 -0.50 3.92 16.78
CA PRO A 59 0.51 4.92 16.44
C PRO A 59 1.96 4.45 16.68
N ILE A 60 2.18 3.25 17.24
CA ILE A 60 3.52 2.71 17.54
C ILE A 60 4.14 2.11 16.26
N PRO A 61 5.17 2.74 15.64
CA PRO A 61 5.62 2.39 14.30
C PRO A 61 6.04 0.92 14.11
N SER A 62 6.64 0.29 15.13
CA SER A 62 7.06 -1.12 15.04
C SER A 62 5.91 -2.13 15.10
N LEU A 63 4.71 -1.68 15.46
CA LEU A 63 3.50 -2.51 15.60
C LEU A 63 2.36 -2.03 14.69
N THR A 64 2.52 -0.89 14.03
CA THR A 64 1.52 -0.32 13.14
C THR A 64 1.30 -1.22 11.94
N LYS A 65 0.04 -1.54 11.70
CA LYS A 65 -0.43 -2.11 10.44
C LYS A 65 -1.37 -1.10 9.78
N TYR A 66 -1.39 -1.11 8.46
CA TYR A 66 -2.14 -0.17 7.62
C TYR A 66 -3.17 -0.95 6.82
N THR A 67 -4.39 -0.44 6.74
CA THR A 67 -5.44 -1.02 5.90
C THR A 67 -6.14 0.08 5.14
N GLU A 68 -6.20 -0.06 3.82
CA GLU A 68 -6.91 0.88 2.96
C GLU A 68 -8.40 0.92 3.32
N THR A 69 -8.95 2.12 3.51
CA THR A 69 -10.34 2.30 3.87
C THR A 69 -10.88 3.70 3.58
N ASP A 70 -12.17 3.79 3.29
CA ASP A 70 -12.96 5.04 3.31
C ASP A 70 -13.65 5.31 4.65
N THR A 71 -13.56 4.37 5.60
CA THR A 71 -14.22 4.42 6.90
C THR A 71 -13.29 3.92 7.98
N ILE A 72 -13.18 4.65 9.09
CA ILE A 72 -12.27 4.31 10.19
C ILE A 72 -12.99 4.13 11.51
N PHE A 73 -12.33 3.49 12.49
CA PHE A 73 -12.74 3.65 13.87
C PHE A 73 -12.50 5.08 14.35
N LYS A 74 -13.33 5.54 15.28
CA LYS A 74 -13.07 6.79 16.00
C LYS A 74 -11.78 6.68 16.83
N GLY A 75 -11.10 7.81 17.02
CA GLY A 75 -9.88 7.86 17.83
C GLY A 75 -8.69 7.18 17.16
N LYS A 76 -8.59 7.28 15.83
CA LYS A 76 -7.55 6.62 15.02
C LYS A 76 -6.77 7.58 14.16
N ASN A 77 -5.59 7.12 13.76
CA ASN A 77 -4.77 7.80 12.78
C ASN A 77 -5.08 7.25 11.39
N VAL A 78 -5.07 8.15 10.40
CA VAL A 78 -5.15 7.81 8.98
C VAL A 78 -3.91 8.34 8.28
N ARG A 79 -3.28 7.48 7.49
CA ARG A 79 -2.23 7.85 6.55
C ARG A 79 -2.87 8.14 5.19
N PHE A 80 -2.50 9.26 4.62
CA PHE A 80 -2.80 9.64 3.24
C PHE A 80 -1.51 9.58 2.44
N THR A 81 -1.54 8.89 1.31
CA THR A 81 -0.35 8.67 0.47
C THR A 81 -0.70 8.98 -0.99
N ALA A 82 -0.11 10.04 -1.55
CA ALA A 82 -0.20 10.32 -2.98
C ALA A 82 0.54 9.24 -3.76
N LEU A 83 -0.10 8.69 -4.81
CA LEU A 83 0.48 7.62 -5.61
C LEU A 83 1.40 8.13 -6.72
N GLU A 84 1.18 9.37 -7.17
CA GLU A 84 2.09 10.02 -8.11
C GLU A 84 3.43 10.27 -7.43
N GLU A 85 4.52 9.93 -8.13
CA GLU A 85 5.88 10.11 -7.65
C GLU A 85 6.53 11.35 -8.29
N ASN A 86 7.49 11.95 -7.57
CA ASN A 86 8.28 13.08 -8.05
C ASN A 86 7.42 14.27 -8.52
N ALA A 87 6.37 14.58 -7.77
CA ALA A 87 5.46 15.69 -8.00
C ALA A 87 5.49 16.72 -6.86
N GLU A 88 4.83 17.85 -7.10
CA GLU A 88 4.42 18.77 -6.05
C GLU A 88 3.02 18.38 -5.56
N TYR A 89 2.86 18.25 -4.25
CA TYR A 89 1.60 17.82 -3.63
C TYR A 89 0.99 18.97 -2.85
N THR A 90 -0.32 19.12 -2.91
CA THR A 90 -1.07 20.02 -2.02
C THR A 90 -2.30 19.32 -1.51
N TRP A 91 -2.26 18.92 -0.24
CA TRP A 91 -3.39 18.36 0.49
C TRP A 91 -4.27 19.44 1.08
N TYR A 92 -5.58 19.25 1.03
CA TYR A 92 -6.58 20.06 1.72
C TYR A 92 -7.38 19.16 2.67
N LEU A 93 -7.21 19.37 3.98
CA LEU A 93 -7.92 18.63 5.04
C LEU A 93 -8.73 19.64 5.87
N GLY A 94 -9.90 20.00 5.36
CA GLY A 94 -10.67 21.11 5.91
C GLY A 94 -9.93 22.44 5.76
N ALA A 95 -9.48 23.03 6.86
CA ALA A 95 -8.72 24.29 6.85
C ALA A 95 -7.20 24.08 6.77
N GLU A 96 -6.73 22.84 6.92
CA GLU A 96 -5.32 22.51 6.88
C GLU A 96 -4.82 22.33 5.43
N VAL A 97 -3.64 22.87 5.14
CA VAL A 97 -2.94 22.73 3.85
C VAL A 97 -1.52 22.23 4.08
N VAL A 98 -1.15 21.13 3.42
CA VAL A 98 0.14 20.43 3.62
C VAL A 98 0.70 19.96 2.28
N THR A 99 2.03 19.93 2.13
CA THR A 99 2.68 19.69 0.84
C THR A 99 3.53 18.42 0.75
N ASP A 100 3.52 17.59 1.79
CA ASP A 100 4.26 16.32 1.78
C ASP A 100 3.53 15.27 0.92
N GLN A 101 4.26 14.36 0.26
CA GLN A 101 3.66 13.23 -0.50
C GLN A 101 2.77 12.34 0.39
N GLN A 102 3.20 12.18 1.65
CA GLN A 102 2.54 11.33 2.62
C GLN A 102 2.32 12.10 3.92
N ILE A 103 1.11 12.06 4.45
CA ILE A 103 0.74 12.72 5.70
C ILE A 103 -0.05 11.78 6.60
N THR A 104 0.02 11.97 7.92
CA THR A 104 -0.78 11.22 8.89
C THR A 104 -1.57 12.17 9.76
N ARG A 105 -2.88 11.95 9.93
CA ARG A 105 -3.73 12.76 10.83
C ARG A 105 -4.53 11.90 11.78
N TYR A 106 -4.71 12.41 12.99
CA TYR A 106 -5.53 11.80 14.03
C TYR A 106 -6.95 12.35 13.97
N PHE A 107 -7.93 11.45 13.97
CA PHE A 107 -9.35 11.77 13.99
C PHE A 107 -9.90 11.44 15.38
N ASP A 108 -10.20 12.50 16.14
CA ASP A 108 -10.65 12.41 17.52
C ASP A 108 -12.04 11.77 17.66
N ASP A 109 -12.32 11.18 18.82
CA ASP A 109 -13.61 10.57 19.15
C ASP A 109 -14.80 11.53 19.01
N VAL A 110 -14.59 12.84 19.19
CA VAL A 110 -15.62 13.86 19.00
C VAL A 110 -16.11 13.97 17.54
N LEU A 111 -15.33 13.45 16.59
CA LEU A 111 -15.67 13.40 15.16
C LEU A 111 -16.45 12.11 14.79
N ALA A 112 -16.75 11.24 15.76
CA ALA A 112 -17.51 10.03 15.49
C ALA A 112 -18.87 10.35 14.84
N GLY A 113 -19.16 9.65 13.74
CA GLY A 113 -20.35 9.81 12.92
C GLY A 113 -20.26 10.89 11.83
N THR A 114 -19.12 11.56 11.64
CA THR A 114 -18.96 12.62 10.63
C THR A 114 -18.21 12.17 9.38
N ASN A 115 -18.44 12.88 8.28
CA ASN A 115 -17.71 12.73 7.02
C ASN A 115 -16.72 13.88 6.84
N HIS A 116 -15.52 13.55 6.36
CA HIS A 116 -14.47 14.50 6.07
C HIS A 116 -14.04 14.37 4.61
N THR A 117 -14.03 15.50 3.90
CA THR A 117 -13.50 15.56 2.54
C THR A 117 -12.00 15.79 2.59
N ILE A 118 -11.25 14.91 1.95
CA ILE A 118 -9.80 14.99 1.79
C ILE A 118 -9.54 15.24 0.31
N SER A 119 -8.88 16.35 0.00
CA SER A 119 -8.52 16.67 -1.39
C SER A 119 -7.02 16.66 -1.57
N LEU A 120 -6.58 16.20 -2.73
CA LEU A 120 -5.20 16.28 -3.18
C LEU A 120 -5.19 16.97 -4.54
N ALA A 121 -4.33 17.98 -4.67
CA ALA A 121 -3.89 18.49 -5.97
C ALA A 121 -2.43 18.08 -6.18
N VAL A 122 -2.12 17.63 -7.39
CA VAL A 122 -0.79 17.21 -7.80
C VAL A 122 -0.36 18.01 -9.02
N GLN A 123 0.89 18.48 -9.00
CA GLN A 123 1.48 19.23 -10.10
C GLN A 123 2.84 18.67 -10.50
N LYS A 124 3.07 18.50 -11.82
CA LYS A 124 4.35 18.10 -12.44
C LYS A 124 4.63 18.95 -13.67
N THR A 125 5.85 18.83 -14.18
CA THR A 125 6.16 19.38 -15.51
C THR A 125 5.35 18.62 -16.56
N PRO A 126 4.55 19.29 -17.41
CA PRO A 126 3.71 18.61 -18.39
C PRO A 126 4.54 17.92 -19.48
N ASN A 127 4.19 16.68 -19.82
CA ASN A 127 4.81 15.93 -20.91
C ASN A 127 4.10 16.18 -22.24
N THR A 128 4.19 17.42 -22.74
CA THR A 128 3.54 17.80 -24.01
C THR A 128 4.08 17.07 -25.25
N ASN A 129 5.26 16.45 -25.15
CA ASN A 129 5.85 15.66 -26.22
C ASN A 129 5.07 14.35 -26.47
N CYS A 130 4.69 13.65 -25.40
CA CYS A 130 3.93 12.40 -25.48
C CYS A 130 2.43 12.58 -25.29
N LEU A 131 2.04 13.59 -24.51
CA LEU A 131 0.66 13.88 -24.11
C LEU A 131 0.38 15.36 -24.45
N PRO A 132 -0.03 15.68 -25.69
CA PRO A 132 -0.15 17.08 -26.13
C PRO A 132 -1.14 17.94 -25.33
N ASN A 133 -2.04 17.31 -24.58
CA ASN A 133 -3.02 17.97 -23.72
C ASN A 133 -2.67 17.92 -22.23
N ASP A 134 -1.55 17.30 -21.87
CA ASP A 134 -1.08 17.29 -20.49
C ASP A 134 -0.76 18.72 -20.07
N ASP A 135 -1.48 19.19 -19.05
CA ASP A 135 -1.27 20.48 -18.41
C ASP A 135 -0.47 20.36 -17.10
N GLY A 136 -0.03 19.14 -16.78
CA GLY A 136 0.80 18.83 -15.62
C GLY A 136 0.05 18.91 -14.30
N TYR A 137 -1.29 18.92 -14.31
CA TYR A 137 -2.10 19.13 -13.11
C TYR A 137 -3.25 18.14 -13.02
N ASP A 138 -3.44 17.56 -11.83
CA ASP A 138 -4.66 16.81 -11.52
C ASP A 138 -5.09 17.11 -10.08
N SER A 139 -6.38 16.96 -9.80
CA SER A 139 -6.91 17.06 -8.44
C SER A 139 -8.14 16.20 -8.24
N ILE A 140 -8.20 15.53 -7.09
CA ILE A 140 -9.37 14.74 -6.70
C ILE A 140 -9.73 14.97 -5.22
N SER A 141 -10.96 14.60 -4.86
CA SER A 141 -11.43 14.58 -3.48
C SER A 141 -12.01 13.21 -3.13
N LYS A 142 -11.60 12.63 -2.00
CA LYS A 142 -12.19 11.41 -1.42
C LYS A 142 -12.85 11.76 -0.08
N THR A 143 -13.88 11.00 0.29
CA THR A 143 -14.56 11.17 1.58
C THR A 143 -14.11 10.08 2.54
N LEU A 144 -13.72 10.49 3.74
CA LEU A 144 -13.43 9.63 4.87
C LEU A 144 -14.57 9.72 5.88
N HIS A 145 -15.16 8.58 6.28
CA HIS A 145 -16.12 8.50 7.35
C HIS A 145 -15.43 8.10 8.68
N VAL A 146 -15.66 8.86 9.75
CA VAL A 146 -15.26 8.45 11.10
C VAL A 146 -16.44 7.73 11.72
N SER A 147 -16.35 6.41 11.89
CA SER A 147 -17.45 5.62 12.42
C SER A 147 -17.66 5.83 13.92
N ASN A 148 -18.83 5.44 14.42
CA ASN A 148 -19.09 5.38 15.87
C ASN A 148 -18.40 4.17 16.56
N LEU A 149 -17.72 3.33 15.78
CA LEU A 149 -17.09 2.08 16.21
C LEU A 149 -15.63 2.32 16.63
N PRO A 150 -15.06 1.43 17.45
CA PRO A 150 -15.70 0.27 18.07
C PRO A 150 -16.65 0.65 19.21
N ILE A 151 -17.60 -0.25 19.52
CA ILE A 151 -18.48 -0.16 20.69
C ILE A 151 -18.21 -1.39 21.56
N TYR A 152 -17.86 -1.19 22.83
CA TYR A 152 -17.56 -2.27 23.77
C TYR A 152 -18.57 -2.25 24.91
N ASN A 153 -19.53 -3.20 24.90
CA ASN A 153 -20.61 -3.31 25.87
C ASN A 153 -20.70 -4.74 26.38
N SER A 154 -19.98 -5.07 27.45
CA SER A 154 -19.93 -6.44 28.00
C SER A 154 -21.34 -7.05 28.13
N PRO A 155 -21.59 -8.24 27.57
CA PRO A 155 -20.62 -9.19 27.02
C PRO A 155 -20.26 -9.02 25.53
N ASP A 156 -20.81 -8.02 24.84
CA ASP A 156 -20.74 -7.88 23.38
C ASP A 156 -19.75 -6.78 22.96
N ALA A 157 -19.16 -6.94 21.78
CA ALA A 157 -18.48 -5.87 21.06
C ALA A 157 -19.13 -5.68 19.69
N ILE A 158 -19.01 -4.47 19.16
CA ILE A 158 -19.36 -4.18 17.76
C ILE A 158 -18.14 -3.53 17.11
N LEU A 159 -17.49 -4.26 16.22
CA LEU A 159 -16.30 -3.88 15.47
C LEU A 159 -16.58 -3.61 13.99
N GLY A 160 -17.82 -3.77 13.54
CA GLY A 160 -18.25 -3.30 12.22
C GLY A 160 -18.19 -4.37 11.15
N PRO A 161 -17.59 -4.12 9.97
CA PRO A 161 -17.73 -5.03 8.85
C PRO A 161 -17.06 -6.39 9.09
N VAL A 162 -16.05 -6.47 9.96
CA VAL A 162 -15.33 -7.71 10.31
C VAL A 162 -16.17 -8.76 11.06
N GLU A 163 -17.36 -8.38 11.55
CA GLU A 163 -18.35 -9.29 12.16
C GLU A 163 -19.40 -9.74 11.15
N GLY A 164 -20.00 -10.92 11.36
CA GLY A 164 -21.15 -11.43 10.61
C GLY A 164 -20.85 -12.72 9.86
N ASP A 165 -21.70 -13.01 8.87
CA ASP A 165 -21.60 -14.22 8.06
C ASP A 165 -20.84 -13.97 6.76
N PHE A 166 -19.95 -14.90 6.43
CA PHE A 166 -19.08 -14.82 5.26
C PHE A 166 -19.16 -16.08 4.44
N ARG A 167 -19.52 -15.95 3.16
CA ARG A 167 -19.44 -17.05 2.19
C ARG A 167 -18.05 -17.06 1.58
N VAL A 168 -17.27 -18.08 1.89
CA VAL A 168 -15.88 -18.19 1.45
C VAL A 168 -15.61 -19.47 0.65
N LYS A 169 -14.50 -19.47 -0.06
CA LYS A 169 -13.96 -20.61 -0.81
C LYS A 169 -12.49 -20.79 -0.46
N SER A 170 -12.09 -22.03 -0.25
CA SER A 170 -10.68 -22.41 -0.23
C SER A 170 -10.35 -23.43 -1.30
N ALA A 171 -9.07 -23.47 -1.69
CA ALA A 171 -8.55 -24.43 -2.65
C ALA A 171 -8.60 -25.89 -2.14
N HIS A 172 -8.62 -26.10 -0.82
CA HIS A 172 -8.61 -27.45 -0.22
C HIS A 172 -10.00 -28.08 -0.07
N LEU A 173 -11.09 -27.34 -0.30
CA LEU A 173 -12.46 -27.85 -0.23
C LEU A 173 -13.12 -27.85 -1.61
N PRO A 174 -14.02 -28.81 -1.90
CA PRO A 174 -14.70 -28.89 -3.19
C PRO A 174 -15.74 -27.79 -3.41
N ASP A 175 -16.38 -27.29 -2.35
CA ASP A 175 -17.43 -26.25 -2.41
C ASP A 175 -17.06 -25.03 -1.55
N SER A 176 -17.85 -23.97 -1.67
CA SER A 176 -17.92 -22.84 -0.75
C SER A 176 -18.61 -23.22 0.55
N PHE A 177 -18.34 -22.48 1.62
CA PHE A 177 -18.96 -22.67 2.92
C PHE A 177 -19.06 -21.32 3.65
N ASP A 178 -19.84 -21.30 4.73
CA ASP A 178 -20.07 -20.10 5.53
C ASP A 178 -19.21 -20.12 6.79
N ILE A 179 -18.54 -18.99 7.08
CA ILE A 179 -17.84 -18.72 8.34
C ILE A 179 -18.63 -17.62 9.06
N HIS A 180 -18.94 -17.82 10.34
CA HIS A 180 -19.54 -16.80 11.19
C HIS A 180 -18.48 -16.20 12.11
N ILE A 181 -18.39 -14.88 12.17
CA ILE A 181 -17.49 -14.16 13.07
C ILE A 181 -18.31 -13.27 13.98
N ASP A 182 -18.21 -13.51 15.28
CA ASP A 182 -18.81 -12.70 16.32
C ASP A 182 -17.73 -12.19 17.28
N VAL A 183 -17.90 -10.99 17.84
CA VAL A 183 -16.91 -10.40 18.74
C VAL A 183 -17.54 -10.13 20.09
N THR A 184 -16.92 -10.69 21.12
CA THR A 184 -17.34 -10.53 22.50
C THR A 184 -16.32 -9.72 23.29
N TYR A 185 -16.80 -9.02 24.30
CA TYR A 185 -15.99 -8.20 25.19
C TYR A 185 -16.23 -8.60 26.64
N GLN A 186 -15.17 -9.04 27.31
CA GLN A 186 -15.23 -9.47 28.71
C GLN A 186 -14.05 -8.91 29.49
N VAL A 187 -14.34 -8.11 30.54
CA VAL A 187 -13.35 -7.68 31.54
C VAL A 187 -12.10 -7.03 30.91
N GLY A 188 -12.27 -6.25 29.85
CA GLY A 188 -11.15 -5.57 29.16
C GLY A 188 -10.50 -6.38 28.04
N ASP A 189 -10.87 -7.65 27.88
CA ASP A 189 -10.42 -8.50 26.77
C ASP A 189 -11.48 -8.54 25.65
N VAL A 190 -11.00 -8.51 24.41
CA VAL A 190 -11.82 -8.73 23.20
C VAL A 190 -11.53 -10.13 22.68
N TYR A 191 -12.57 -10.88 22.37
CA TYR A 191 -12.49 -12.22 21.81
C TYR A 191 -13.28 -12.32 20.51
N PHE A 192 -12.71 -13.03 19.55
CA PHE A 192 -13.38 -13.42 18.32
C PHE A 192 -13.88 -14.85 18.46
N ASN A 193 -15.18 -15.00 18.25
CA ASN A 193 -15.86 -16.27 18.07
C ASN A 193 -15.90 -16.53 16.57
N ILE A 194 -15.14 -17.53 16.11
CA ILE A 194 -15.06 -17.89 14.69
C ILE A 194 -15.65 -19.28 14.54
N GLU A 195 -16.83 -19.37 13.94
CA GLU A 195 -17.52 -20.63 13.72
C GLU A 195 -17.28 -21.15 12.30
N ASN A 196 -17.18 -22.48 12.19
CA ASN A 196 -16.91 -23.20 10.95
C ASN A 196 -15.65 -22.74 10.21
N TYR A 197 -14.57 -22.39 10.94
CA TYR A 197 -13.35 -21.79 10.37
C TYR A 197 -12.61 -22.70 9.36
N ASP A 198 -12.94 -23.98 9.33
CA ASP A 198 -12.32 -25.01 8.48
C ASP A 198 -13.27 -25.59 7.42
N GLY A 199 -14.53 -25.14 7.40
CA GLY A 199 -15.60 -25.67 6.54
C GLY A 199 -16.10 -27.07 6.90
N LEU A 200 -15.69 -27.62 8.05
CA LEU A 200 -16.05 -28.94 8.55
C LEU A 200 -16.82 -28.90 9.87
N GLY A 201 -17.22 -27.70 10.32
CA GLY A 201 -17.97 -27.47 11.56
C GLY A 201 -17.11 -27.17 12.78
N SER A 202 -15.81 -26.94 12.62
CA SER A 202 -14.92 -26.59 13.75
C SER A 202 -15.11 -25.13 14.15
N ASN A 203 -15.18 -24.89 15.47
CA ASN A 203 -15.47 -23.57 16.03
C ASN A 203 -14.36 -23.14 16.99
N CYS A 204 -14.08 -21.84 17.03
CA CYS A 204 -13.18 -21.22 17.98
C CYS A 204 -13.92 -20.15 18.79
N ILE A 205 -14.33 -20.48 20.02
CA ILE A 205 -15.21 -19.63 20.84
C ILE A 205 -14.48 -19.12 22.08
N GLN A 206 -14.46 -17.81 22.30
CA GLN A 206 -13.83 -17.12 23.44
C GLN A 206 -12.34 -17.45 23.63
N GLN A 207 -11.64 -17.79 22.56
CA GLN A 207 -10.21 -18.12 22.62
C GLN A 207 -9.35 -17.30 21.67
N ALA A 208 -9.90 -16.78 20.56
CA ALA A 208 -9.14 -15.99 19.60
C ALA A 208 -9.05 -14.53 20.05
N ARG A 209 -7.85 -14.10 20.47
CA ARG A 209 -7.61 -12.70 20.89
C ARG A 209 -6.88 -11.95 19.78
N PRO A 210 -7.40 -10.82 19.28
CA PRO A 210 -6.74 -10.05 18.22
C PRO A 210 -5.44 -9.41 18.76
N THR A 211 -4.43 -9.26 17.92
CA THR A 211 -3.27 -8.41 18.24
C THR A 211 -3.50 -6.96 17.85
N GLY A 212 -4.43 -6.72 16.95
CA GLY A 212 -4.87 -5.40 16.54
C GLY A 212 -6.09 -5.50 15.65
N SER A 213 -6.78 -4.38 15.51
CA SER A 213 -7.87 -4.25 14.57
C SER A 213 -7.99 -2.79 14.12
N ASN A 214 -8.59 -2.64 12.95
CA ASN A 214 -9.11 -1.39 12.43
C ASN A 214 -10.48 -1.68 11.80
N TYR A 215 -11.08 -0.70 11.15
CA TYR A 215 -12.45 -0.84 10.65
C TYR A 215 -12.63 -2.01 9.69
N ARG A 216 -11.63 -2.31 8.84
CA ARG A 216 -11.74 -3.32 7.77
C ARG A 216 -10.95 -4.58 7.99
N GLN A 217 -10.08 -4.61 9.00
CA GLN A 217 -9.17 -5.72 9.19
C GLN A 217 -8.96 -6.05 10.67
N MET A 218 -9.05 -7.34 10.95
CA MET A 218 -8.55 -7.94 12.18
C MET A 218 -7.17 -8.54 11.92
N PHE A 219 -6.27 -8.34 12.87
CA PHE A 219 -4.89 -8.79 12.77
C PHE A 219 -4.50 -9.83 13.81
N GLY A 220 -3.75 -10.83 13.33
CA GLY A 220 -2.96 -11.80 14.08
C GLY A 220 -3.62 -12.23 15.38
N PHE A 221 -4.80 -12.84 15.31
CA PHE A 221 -5.43 -13.37 16.51
C PHE A 221 -4.73 -14.65 16.97
N TYR A 222 -4.72 -14.94 18.27
CA TYR A 222 -4.15 -16.19 18.81
C TYR A 222 -5.22 -16.99 19.55
N GLY A 223 -5.37 -18.27 19.20
CA GLY A 223 -6.12 -19.23 20.01
C GLY A 223 -5.36 -19.53 21.31
N VAL A 224 -5.94 -19.17 22.46
CA VAL A 224 -5.28 -19.34 23.77
C VAL A 224 -5.42 -20.75 24.37
N SER A 225 -6.08 -21.68 23.67
CA SER A 225 -6.26 -23.08 24.08
C SER A 225 -6.05 -24.05 22.94
N THR A 226 -5.16 -25.02 23.16
CA THR A 226 -4.84 -26.10 22.22
C THR A 226 -5.91 -27.18 22.13
N MET A 227 -6.92 -27.15 23.01
CA MET A 227 -8.01 -28.14 23.02
C MET A 227 -9.28 -27.67 22.31
N GLN A 228 -9.40 -26.37 22.01
CA GLN A 228 -10.64 -25.78 21.49
C GLN A 228 -10.45 -25.02 20.18
N CYS A 229 -9.23 -24.59 19.83
CA CYS A 229 -8.99 -23.78 18.62
C CYS A 229 -7.70 -24.13 17.88
N ASP A 230 -7.22 -25.39 17.92
CA ASP A 230 -6.02 -25.84 17.17
C ASP A 230 -4.90 -24.79 17.07
N ALA A 231 -4.52 -24.17 18.20
CA ALA A 231 -3.56 -23.06 18.26
C ALA A 231 -3.64 -22.09 17.05
N MET A 232 -4.84 -21.74 16.62
CA MET A 232 -5.09 -21.02 15.37
C MET A 232 -4.56 -19.60 15.44
N GLN A 233 -3.97 -19.16 14.33
CA GLN A 233 -3.62 -17.77 14.09
C GLN A 233 -4.22 -17.30 12.79
N GLY A 234 -4.42 -16.00 12.64
CA GLY A 234 -4.78 -15.47 11.34
C GLY A 234 -5.17 -14.01 11.31
N ASP A 235 -5.55 -13.60 10.12
CA ASP A 235 -6.02 -12.26 9.80
C ASP A 235 -7.33 -12.37 9.01
N VAL A 236 -8.22 -11.39 9.17
CA VAL A 236 -9.46 -11.27 8.39
C VAL A 236 -9.50 -9.86 7.83
N HIS A 237 -9.54 -9.74 6.50
CA HIS A 237 -9.49 -8.47 5.78
C HIS A 237 -10.68 -8.33 4.84
N ILE A 238 -11.37 -7.20 4.93
CA ILE A 238 -12.48 -6.84 4.06
C ILE A 238 -12.03 -5.70 3.15
N ARG A 239 -11.68 -6.05 1.92
CA ARG A 239 -11.15 -5.12 0.93
C ARG A 239 -12.18 -4.07 0.53
N MET A 240 -11.67 -2.99 -0.07
CA MET A 240 -12.49 -1.91 -0.63
C MET A 240 -13.41 -2.38 -1.76
N ASP A 241 -13.05 -3.43 -2.49
CA ASP A 241 -13.87 -4.04 -3.55
C ASP A 241 -14.90 -5.07 -3.02
N GLY A 242 -15.00 -5.25 -1.70
CA GLY A 242 -15.94 -6.15 -1.05
C GLY A 242 -15.50 -7.61 -1.01
N ILE A 243 -14.29 -7.94 -1.52
CA ILE A 243 -13.70 -9.26 -1.33
C ILE A 243 -13.26 -9.40 0.12
N VAL A 244 -13.57 -10.55 0.70
CA VAL A 244 -13.09 -10.94 2.03
C VAL A 244 -11.95 -11.95 1.87
N GLU A 245 -10.84 -11.65 2.54
CA GLU A 245 -9.65 -12.49 2.61
C GLU A 245 -9.48 -12.94 4.06
N MET A 246 -9.40 -14.24 4.28
CA MET A 246 -9.09 -14.81 5.59
C MET A 246 -7.91 -15.75 5.45
N ASP A 247 -6.84 -15.45 6.16
CA ASP A 247 -5.61 -16.24 6.14
C ASP A 247 -5.41 -16.84 7.53
N PHE A 248 -5.63 -18.16 7.64
CA PHE A 248 -5.52 -18.88 8.90
C PHE A 248 -4.36 -19.86 8.88
N THR A 249 -3.61 -19.88 9.98
CA THR A 249 -2.55 -20.84 10.23
C THR A 249 -2.90 -21.69 11.45
N PHE A 250 -2.89 -23.00 11.27
CA PHE A 250 -3.21 -23.99 12.30
C PHE A 250 -1.93 -24.68 12.75
N PHE A 251 -1.75 -24.81 14.06
CA PHE A 251 -0.58 -25.45 14.63
C PHE A 251 -1.02 -26.56 15.58
N ASN A 252 -0.36 -27.72 15.48
CA ASN A 252 -0.51 -28.77 16.48
C ASN A 252 0.67 -28.67 17.45
N PRO A 253 0.46 -28.57 18.77
CA PRO A 253 1.57 -28.52 19.74
C PRO A 253 2.54 -29.71 19.66
N ASN A 254 2.06 -30.84 19.11
CA ASN A 254 2.83 -32.07 18.97
C ASN A 254 3.39 -32.29 17.56
N ASP A 255 3.08 -31.42 16.60
CA ASP A 255 3.60 -31.49 15.22
C ASP A 255 4.24 -30.13 14.86
N PRO A 256 5.54 -30.08 14.53
CA PRO A 256 6.16 -28.84 14.09
C PRO A 256 5.58 -28.32 12.76
N ASN A 257 4.84 -29.13 12.02
CA ASN A 257 4.18 -28.70 10.80
C ASN A 257 2.94 -27.85 11.14
N TYR A 258 2.83 -26.74 10.44
CA TYR A 258 1.64 -25.90 10.46
C TYR A 258 0.89 -26.05 9.14
N VAL A 259 -0.42 -25.78 9.17
CA VAL A 259 -1.27 -25.78 7.97
C VAL A 259 -1.74 -24.36 7.74
N GLU A 260 -1.41 -23.78 6.59
CA GLU A 260 -1.97 -22.51 6.14
C GLU A 260 -3.21 -22.75 5.29
N ARG A 261 -4.24 -21.95 5.52
CA ARG A 261 -5.47 -21.95 4.74
C ARG A 261 -5.83 -20.52 4.41
N GLN A 262 -5.88 -20.24 3.12
CA GLN A 262 -6.42 -19.00 2.60
C GLN A 262 -7.86 -19.22 2.15
N TYR A 263 -8.71 -18.26 2.47
CA TYR A 263 -10.11 -18.18 2.11
C TYR A 263 -10.38 -16.87 1.40
N LEU A 264 -11.02 -16.95 0.24
CA LEU A 264 -11.49 -15.80 -0.52
C LEU A 264 -13.01 -15.87 -0.63
N GLY A 265 -13.69 -14.74 -0.43
CA GLY A 265 -15.14 -14.75 -0.40
C GLY A 265 -15.75 -13.36 -0.33
N ARG A 266 -16.93 -13.30 0.27
CA ARG A 266 -17.67 -12.06 0.53
C ARG A 266 -18.46 -12.18 1.82
N LYS A 267 -18.79 -11.03 2.40
CA LYS A 267 -19.80 -10.93 3.44
C LYS A 267 -21.21 -11.16 2.86
N LEU A 268 -22.09 -11.81 3.63
CA LEU A 268 -23.48 -12.09 3.26
C LEU A 268 -24.46 -10.98 3.68
#